data_AF-A0A0C2Z5A7-F1
#
_entry.id   AF-A0A0C2Z5A7-F1
#
_cell.length_a   1.000
_cell.length_b   1.000
_cell.length_c   1.000
_cell.angle_alpha   90.00
_cell.angle_beta   90.00
_cell.angle_gamma   90.00
#
_symmetry.space_group_name_H-M   'P 1'
#
loop_
_entity.id
_entity.type
_entity.pdbx_description
1 polymer ?
#
loop_
_entity_poly.entity_id
_entity_poly.type
_entity_poly.pdbx_seq_one_letter_code
_entity_poly.pdbx_strand_id
1 'polypeptide(L)'
;MSSGFEKIVWSNTFETSIDEIDRQHRLLVDTINQTSHLLRDEYIQEDLRTIVNNLIRYTQFHFETKEKLMLDTHYSHQSPQDYEKHIEEHFEFSTKILEIHQQIQ
;
A
#
# COMPACT_ATOMS: atom_id res chain seq x y z
N MET A 1 -13.71 -23.05 11.23
CA MET A 1 -13.57 -22.69 9.81
C MET A 1 -12.38 -21.75 9.74
N SER A 2 -11.24 -22.20 9.18
CA SER A 2 -10.06 -21.34 9.05
C SER A 2 -10.36 -20.30 7.97
N SER A 3 -10.57 -19.06 8.37
CA SER A 3 -10.55 -17.91 7.47
C SER A 3 -9.08 -17.65 7.10
N GLY A 4 -8.50 -18.48 6.24
CA GLY A 4 -7.14 -18.29 5.77
C GLY A 4 -7.05 -17.13 4.79
N PHE A 5 -6.07 -16.24 4.96
CA PHE A 5 -5.74 -15.19 3.99
C PHE A 5 -5.61 -15.80 2.58
N GLU A 6 -6.29 -15.26 1.59
CA GLU A 6 -6.13 -15.68 0.19
C GLU A 6 -4.95 -14.94 -0.45
N LYS A 7 -4.04 -15.69 -1.09
CA LYS A 7 -2.86 -15.10 -1.72
C LYS A 7 -3.28 -14.15 -2.84
N ILE A 8 -2.75 -12.94 -2.83
CA ILE A 8 -2.93 -11.99 -3.93
C ILE A 8 -2.03 -12.43 -5.08
N VAL A 9 -2.61 -12.78 -6.21
CA VAL A 9 -1.87 -13.12 -7.44
C VAL A 9 -1.82 -11.89 -8.33
N TRP A 10 -0.62 -11.43 -8.66
CA TRP A 10 -0.46 -10.34 -9.63
C TRP A 10 -1.14 -10.70 -10.96
N SER A 11 -1.88 -9.75 -11.52
CA SER A 11 -2.51 -9.90 -12.83
C SER A 11 -2.55 -8.56 -13.55
N ASN A 12 -2.82 -8.59 -14.86
CA ASN A 12 -2.83 -7.40 -15.71
C ASN A 12 -3.88 -6.36 -15.29
N THR A 13 -4.86 -6.72 -14.45
CA THR A 13 -5.85 -5.76 -13.93
C THR A 13 -5.25 -4.75 -12.96
N PHE A 14 -4.03 -4.98 -12.46
CA PHE A 14 -3.31 -4.05 -11.60
C PHE A 14 -2.34 -3.15 -12.37
N GLU A 15 -2.15 -3.38 -13.67
CA GLU A 15 -1.17 -2.62 -14.46
C GLU A 15 -1.68 -1.21 -14.77
N THR A 16 -0.81 -0.25 -14.51
CA THR A 16 -1.02 1.17 -14.79
C THR A 16 -0.39 1.60 -16.12
N SER A 17 0.34 0.69 -16.77
CA SER A 17 1.21 0.98 -17.93
C SER A 17 2.38 1.93 -17.60
N ILE A 18 2.65 2.15 -16.31
CA ILE A 18 3.77 2.96 -15.83
C ILE A 18 4.71 2.02 -15.09
N ASP A 19 5.82 1.66 -15.75
CA ASP A 19 6.77 0.64 -15.28
C ASP A 19 7.22 0.81 -13.82
N GLU A 20 7.50 2.05 -13.40
CA GLU A 20 7.91 2.36 -12.04
C GLU A 20 6.80 2.04 -11.03
N ILE A 21 5.57 2.46 -11.32
CA ILE A 21 4.41 2.23 -10.45
C ILE A 21 4.08 0.74 -10.36
N ASP A 22 4.10 0.03 -11.50
CA ASP A 22 3.79 -1.39 -11.53
C ASP A 22 4.85 -2.24 -10.81
N ARG A 23 6.13 -1.83 -10.84
CA ARG A 23 7.18 -2.46 -10.01
C ARG A 23 6.93 -2.26 -8.53
N GLN A 24 6.53 -1.06 -8.11
CA GLN A 24 6.21 -0.80 -6.70
C GLN A 24 4.97 -1.59 -6.26
N HIS A 25 3.91 -1.64 -7.07
CA HIS A 25 2.72 -2.46 -6.76
C HIS A 25 3.03 -3.96 -6.66
N ARG A 26 3.91 -4.50 -7.52
CA ARG A 26 4.37 -5.88 -7.39
C ARG A 26 5.10 -6.12 -6.06
N LEU A 27 5.95 -5.19 -5.64
CA LEU A 27 6.61 -5.23 -4.33
C LEU A 27 5.59 -5.22 -3.18
N LEU A 28 4.51 -4.43 -3.27
CA LEU A 28 3.43 -4.45 -2.28
C LEU A 28 2.74 -5.81 -2.21
N VAL A 29 2.36 -6.38 -3.35
CA VAL A 29 1.71 -7.69 -3.42
C VAL A 29 2.59 -8.76 -2.81
N ASP A 30 3.89 -8.76 -3.13
CA ASP A 30 4.85 -9.70 -2.55
C ASP A 30 4.98 -9.51 -1.03
N THR A 31 5.04 -8.26 -0.56
CA THR A 31 5.13 -7.92 0.86
C THR A 31 3.89 -8.39 1.63
N ILE A 32 2.68 -8.16 1.09
CA ILE A 32 1.42 -8.60 1.70
C ILE A 32 1.38 -10.13 1.76
N ASN A 33 1.74 -10.80 0.67
CA ASN A 33 1.76 -12.25 0.61
C ASN A 33 2.73 -12.86 1.62
N GLN A 34 3.97 -12.34 1.72
CA GLN A 34 4.96 -12.79 2.70
C GLN A 34 4.46 -12.58 4.14
N THR A 35 3.93 -11.39 4.41
CA THR A 35 3.34 -11.02 5.70
C THR A 35 2.21 -11.95 6.11
N SER A 36 1.34 -12.31 5.16
CA SER A 36 0.20 -13.17 5.45
C SER A 36 0.57 -14.55 5.94
N HIS A 37 1.74 -15.07 5.54
CA HIS A 37 2.24 -16.34 6.02
C HIS A 37 2.63 -16.25 7.50
N LEU A 38 3.22 -15.12 7.92
CA LEU A 38 3.58 -14.87 9.31
C LEU A 38 2.36 -14.78 10.22
N LEU A 39 1.22 -14.31 9.70
CA LEU A 39 -0.03 -14.18 10.45
C LEU A 39 -0.86 -15.48 10.55
N ARG A 40 -0.48 -16.54 9.83
CA ARG A 40 -1.17 -17.85 9.87
C ARG A 40 -0.71 -18.72 11.05
N ASP A 41 0.50 -18.49 11.54
CA ASP A 41 1.02 -19.12 12.76
C ASP A 41 0.65 -18.29 14.00
N GLU A 42 0.90 -18.79 15.22
CA GLU A 42 0.76 -17.98 16.43
C GLU A 42 1.74 -16.79 16.36
N TYR A 43 1.28 -15.65 15.83
CA TYR A 43 2.09 -14.44 15.73
C TYR A 43 2.26 -13.80 17.10
N ILE A 44 3.42 -13.23 17.36
CA ILE A 44 3.62 -12.37 18.54
C ILE A 44 3.38 -10.90 18.17
N GLN A 45 3.10 -10.08 19.18
CA GLN A 45 2.88 -8.63 19.02
C GLN A 45 4.02 -7.92 18.24
N GLU A 46 5.25 -8.39 18.37
CA GLU A 46 6.42 -7.85 17.66
C GLU A 46 6.36 -8.07 16.14
N ASP A 47 5.81 -9.21 15.69
CA ASP A 47 5.62 -9.50 14.27
C ASP A 47 4.64 -8.51 13.64
N LEU A 48 3.48 -8.30 14.29
CA LEU A 48 2.47 -7.34 13.86
C LEU A 48 3.03 -5.92 13.76
N ARG A 49 3.80 -5.50 14.76
CA ARG A 49 4.43 -4.18 14.77
C ARG A 49 5.40 -4.00 13.60
N THR A 50 6.21 -5.02 13.34
CA THR A 50 7.18 -5.00 12.23
C THR A 50 6.47 -4.90 10.90
N ILE A 51 5.40 -5.68 10.71
CA ILE A 51 4.55 -5.67 9.51
C ILE A 51 3.97 -4.27 9.27
N VAL A 52 3.34 -3.68 10.29
CA VAL A 52 2.69 -2.36 10.16
C VAL A 52 3.71 -1.27 9.92
N ASN A 53 4.87 -1.31 10.57
CA ASN A 53 5.96 -0.37 10.30
C ASN A 53 6.48 -0.45 8.86
N ASN A 54 6.62 -1.66 8.32
CA ASN A 54 7.02 -1.86 6.94
C ASN A 54 5.95 -1.33 5.97
N LEU A 55 4.67 -1.55 6.28
CA LEU A 55 3.57 -1.02 5.48
C LEU A 55 3.57 0.51 5.46
N ILE A 56 3.75 1.18 6.61
CA ILE A 56 3.86 2.66 6.71
C ILE A 56 4.97 3.17 5.79
N ARG A 57 6.16 2.59 5.88
CA ARG A 57 7.32 3.01 5.07
C ARG A 57 7.05 2.82 3.58
N TYR A 58 6.48 1.68 3.21
CA TYR A 58 6.14 1.38 1.82
C TYR A 58 5.12 2.39 1.28
N THR A 59 4.05 2.68 2.03
CA THR A 59 2.97 3.56 1.56
C THR A 59 3.43 4.99 1.41
N GLN A 60 4.24 5.48 2.36
CA GLN A 60 4.88 6.80 2.24
C GLN A 60 5.71 6.90 0.96
N PHE A 61 6.64 5.97 0.76
CA PHE A 61 7.49 5.94 -0.44
C PHE A 61 6.68 5.84 -1.74
N HIS A 62 5.67 4.98 -1.78
CA HIS A 62 4.84 4.75 -2.96
C HIS A 62 3.99 5.97 -3.32
N PHE A 63 3.33 6.56 -2.32
CA PHE A 63 2.47 7.73 -2.51
C PHE A 63 3.30 8.95 -2.90
N GLU A 64 4.44 9.20 -2.27
CA GLU A 64 5.37 10.26 -2.67
C GLU A 64 5.81 10.11 -4.13
N THR A 65 6.11 8.88 -4.58
CA THR A 65 6.48 8.62 -5.98
C THR A 65 5.34 8.99 -6.94
N LYS A 66 4.12 8.50 -6.65
CA LYS A 66 2.94 8.78 -7.48
C LYS A 66 2.60 10.26 -7.53
N GLU A 67 2.60 10.92 -6.39
CA GLU A 67 2.26 12.35 -6.27
C GLU A 67 3.25 13.21 -7.02
N LYS A 68 4.56 12.92 -6.88
CA LYS A 68 5.59 13.55 -7.69
C LYS A 68 5.34 13.35 -9.19
N LEU A 69 5.05 12.12 -9.60
CA LEU A 69 4.78 11.82 -11.01
C LEU A 69 3.55 12.58 -11.52
N MET A 70 2.46 12.63 -10.75
CA MET A 70 1.25 13.39 -11.09
C MET A 70 1.53 14.89 -11.30
N LEU A 71 2.44 15.46 -10.51
CA LEU A 71 2.87 16.85 -10.68
C LEU A 71 3.76 17.02 -11.92
N ASP A 72 4.77 16.17 -12.08
CA ASP A 72 5.74 16.24 -13.18
C ASP A 72 5.07 16.04 -14.56
N THR A 73 4.00 15.24 -14.64
CA THR A 73 3.21 15.03 -15.86
C THR A 73 2.03 16.01 -16.02
N HIS A 74 1.89 16.98 -15.12
CA HIS A 74 0.78 17.96 -15.11
C HIS A 74 -0.60 17.32 -14.97
N TYR A 75 -0.69 16.10 -14.43
CA TYR A 75 -1.97 15.42 -14.19
C TYR A 75 -2.89 16.25 -13.28
N SER A 76 -2.31 16.93 -12.28
CA SER A 76 -3.04 17.85 -11.39
C SER A 76 -3.75 18.99 -12.13
N HIS A 77 -3.27 19.39 -13.31
CA HIS A 77 -3.87 20.44 -14.12
C HIS A 77 -4.84 19.89 -15.17
N GLN A 78 -4.53 18.70 -15.72
CA GLN A 78 -5.35 18.06 -16.74
C GLN A 78 -6.64 17.46 -16.16
N SER A 79 -6.56 16.91 -14.94
CA SER A 79 -7.66 16.25 -14.24
C SER A 79 -7.68 16.62 -12.75
N PRO A 80 -8.02 17.88 -12.40
CA PRO A 80 -7.89 18.37 -11.03
C PRO A 80 -8.80 17.63 -10.03
N GLN A 81 -10.03 17.28 -10.41
CA GLN A 81 -10.94 16.55 -9.53
C GLN A 81 -10.43 15.13 -9.23
N ASP A 82 -9.93 14.43 -10.24
CA ASP A 82 -9.37 13.08 -10.05
C ASP A 82 -8.07 13.13 -9.26
N TYR A 83 -7.25 14.17 -9.45
CA TYR A 83 -6.06 14.41 -8.64
C TYR A 83 -6.41 14.64 -7.17
N GLU A 84 -7.34 15.55 -6.87
CA GLU A 84 -7.77 15.83 -5.49
C GLU A 84 -8.29 14.56 -4.81
N LYS A 85 -9.13 13.79 -5.50
CA LYS A 85 -9.64 12.51 -5.00
C LYS A 85 -8.51 11.51 -4.75
N HIS A 86 -7.52 11.43 -5.63
CA HIS A 86 -6.37 10.52 -5.46
C HIS A 86 -5.56 10.86 -4.21
N ILE A 87 -5.33 12.16 -3.96
CA ILE A 87 -4.64 12.64 -2.75
C ILE A 87 -5.46 12.33 -1.49
N GLU A 88 -6.78 12.50 -1.54
CA GLU A 88 -7.67 12.14 -0.43
C GLU A 88 -7.59 10.64 -0.10
N GLU A 89 -7.65 9.77 -1.12
CA GLU A 89 -7.52 8.31 -0.94
C GLU A 89 -6.16 7.92 -0.31
N HIS A 90 -5.06 8.56 -0.71
CA HIS A 90 -3.74 8.37 -0.08
C HIS A 90 -3.73 8.80 1.40
N PHE A 91 -4.34 9.95 1.70
CA PHE A 91 -4.43 10.49 3.04
C PHE A 91 -5.27 9.60 3.97
N GLU A 92 -6.45 9.17 3.52
CA GLU A 92 -7.33 8.27 4.27
C GLU A 92 -6.65 6.94 4.59
N PHE A 93 -5.99 6.34 3.60
CA PHE A 93 -5.27 5.08 3.80
C PHE A 93 -4.12 5.23 4.78
N SER A 94 -3.33 6.30 4.67
CA SER A 94 -2.24 6.60 5.59
C SER A 94 -2.75 6.79 7.02
N THR A 95 -3.88 7.49 7.18
CA THR A 95 -4.54 7.69 8.48
C THR A 95 -4.93 6.35 9.11
N LYS A 96 -5.59 5.49 8.34
CA LYS A 96 -6.00 4.16 8.81
C LYS A 96 -4.84 3.28 9.25
N ILE A 97 -3.70 3.33 8.54
CA ILE A 97 -2.52 2.58 8.95
C ILE A 97 -1.95 3.12 10.27
N LEU A 98 -1.92 4.43 10.45
CA LEU A 98 -1.45 5.05 11.70
C LEU A 98 -2.35 4.69 12.89
N GLU A 99 -3.67 4.64 12.69
CA GLU A 99 -4.62 4.18 13.71
C GLU A 99 -4.34 2.73 14.13
N ILE A 100 -4.12 1.83 13.16
CA ILE A 100 -3.74 0.44 13.44
C ILE A 100 -2.41 0.40 14.21
N HIS A 101 -1.43 1.18 13.77
CA HIS A 101 -0.12 1.25 14.43
C HIS A 101 -0.23 1.69 15.90
N GLN A 102 -1.14 2.62 16.23
CA GLN A 102 -1.41 3.05 17.61
C GLN A 102 -2.06 1.95 18.46
N GLN A 103 -2.94 1.13 17.88
CA GLN A 103 -3.64 0.05 18.60
C GLN A 103 -2.73 -1.12 18.98
N ILE A 104 -1.65 -1.32 18.22
CA ILE A 104 -0.67 -2.39 18.45
C ILE A 104 0.56 -1.89 19.23
N GLN A 105 0.51 -0.67 19.78
CA GLN A 105 1.58 -0.15 20.64
C GLN A 105 1.63 -0.79 22.02
#